data_AF-A0A6S7BN73-F1
#
_entry.id   AF-A0A6S7BN73-F1
#
_cell.length_a   1.000
_cell.length_b   1.000
_cell.length_c   1.000
_cell.angle_alpha   90.00
_cell.angle_beta   90.00
_cell.angle_gamma   90.00
#
_symmetry.space_group_name_H-M   'P 1'
#
loop_
_entity.id
_entity.type
_entity.pdbx_description
1 polymer ?
#
loop_
_entity_poly.entity_id
_entity_poly.type
_entity_poly.pdbx_seq_one_letter_code
_entity_poly.pdbx_strand_id
1 'polypeptide(L)'
;MNECLTRGIALHLARHSGKRFSSLFTDEADGPLDPDRKRQFMRMKREVLRVGGSERQFFIYQTPELVEEADAVIDVTSFAS
;
A
#
# COMPACT_ATOMS: atom_id res chain seq x y z
N MET A 1 4.28 11.52 5.76
CA MET A 1 4.92 12.38 4.72
C MET A 1 6.01 11.64 3.93
N ASN A 2 6.74 10.68 4.52
CA ASN A 2 7.85 9.98 3.83
C ASN A 2 7.38 9.03 2.70
N GLU A 3 6.29 8.30 2.89
CA GLU A 3 5.89 7.23 1.95
C GLU A 3 5.59 7.67 0.51
N CYS A 4 4.91 8.81 0.32
CA CYS A 4 4.63 9.31 -1.03
C CYS A 4 5.92 9.59 -1.80
N LEU A 5 6.96 10.11 -1.13
CA LEU A 5 8.25 10.38 -1.73
C LEU A 5 8.99 9.07 -2.06
N THR A 6 9.01 8.11 -1.12
CA THR A 6 9.59 6.78 -1.35
C THR A 6 8.96 6.09 -2.54
N ARG A 7 7.63 6.15 -2.66
CA ARG A 7 6.88 5.59 -3.79
C ARG A 7 7.17 6.31 -5.11
N GLY A 8 7.27 7.64 -5.08
CA GLY A 8 7.67 8.42 -6.25
C GLY A 8 9.05 8.01 -6.78
N ILE A 9 10.02 7.84 -5.88
CA ILE A 9 11.36 7.35 -6.22
C ILE A 9 11.30 5.90 -6.74
N ALA A 10 10.54 5.02 -6.08
CA ALA A 10 10.38 3.64 -6.52
C ALA A 10 9.78 3.53 -7.93
N LEU A 11 8.76 4.35 -8.24
CA LEU A 11 8.16 4.43 -9.57
C LEU A 11 9.18 4.91 -10.61
N HIS A 12 9.98 5.92 -10.27
CA HIS A 12 11.03 6.42 -11.16
C HIS A 12 12.06 5.32 -11.44
N LEU A 13 12.58 4.66 -10.41
CA LEU A 13 13.56 3.57 -10.57
C LEU A 13 13.00 2.38 -11.35
N ALA A 14 11.74 1.99 -11.10
CA ALA A 14 11.08 0.91 -11.83
C ALA A 14 11.07 1.19 -13.35
N ARG A 15 10.71 2.42 -13.75
CA ARG A 15 10.69 2.84 -15.17
C ARG A 15 12.06 2.79 -15.85
N HIS A 16 13.13 3.13 -15.13
CA HIS A 16 14.48 3.18 -15.70
C HIS A 16 15.27 1.87 -15.58
N SER A 17 14.86 0.96 -14.69
CA SER A 17 15.58 -0.29 -14.44
C SER A 17 15.33 -1.40 -15.46
N GLY A 18 14.29 -1.27 -16.31
CA GLY A 18 13.80 -2.34 -17.18
C GLY A 18 13.19 -3.54 -16.44
N LYS A 19 13.12 -3.48 -15.10
CA LYS A 19 12.53 -4.53 -14.25
C LYS A 19 11.08 -4.20 -13.95
N ARG A 20 10.22 -5.22 -14.00
CA ARG A 20 8.82 -5.12 -13.58
C ARG A 20 8.65 -5.76 -12.21
N PHE A 21 8.11 -4.99 -11.26
CA PHE A 21 7.71 -5.50 -9.95
C PHE A 21 6.22 -5.79 -9.97
N SER A 22 5.84 -7.07 -9.87
CA SER A 22 4.44 -7.50 -9.90
C SER A 22 3.71 -7.23 -8.58
N SER A 23 4.43 -7.23 -7.45
CA SER A 23 3.85 -7.05 -6.11
C SER A 23 4.57 -5.97 -5.32
N LEU A 24 3.81 -5.18 -4.57
CA LEU A 24 4.32 -4.21 -3.59
C LEU A 24 3.97 -4.66 -2.16
N PHE A 25 4.81 -4.30 -1.19
CA PHE A 25 4.60 -4.61 0.23
C PHE A 25 4.73 -3.35 1.06
N THR A 26 3.90 -3.22 2.10
CA THR A 26 3.91 -2.04 2.99
C THR A 26 3.46 -2.43 4.38
N ASP A 27 4.24 -2.05 5.39
CA ASP A 27 4.00 -2.37 6.78
C ASP A 27 3.70 -1.08 7.57
N GLU A 28 2.54 -1.04 8.26
CA GLU A 28 2.11 -0.02 9.24
C GLU A 28 2.46 1.45 8.92
N ALA A 29 2.29 1.85 7.66
CA ALA A 29 2.68 3.17 7.19
C ALA A 29 1.63 4.29 7.38
N ASP A 30 0.54 4.05 8.09
CA ASP A 30 -0.59 4.98 8.20
C ASP A 30 -0.42 6.03 9.31
N GLY A 31 0.47 5.83 10.27
CA GLY A 31 0.75 6.82 11.33
C GLY A 31 -0.51 7.39 12.03
N PRO A 32 -0.42 8.56 12.69
CA PRO A 32 -1.56 9.18 13.36
C PRO A 32 -2.44 9.97 12.38
N LEU A 33 -2.81 9.38 11.23
CA LEU A 33 -3.74 10.01 10.30
C LEU A 33 -5.18 9.92 10.82
N ASP A 34 -5.95 11.00 10.65
CA ASP A 34 -7.40 10.97 10.84
C ASP A 34 -8.08 10.04 9.80
N PRO A 35 -9.31 9.58 10.06
CA PRO A 35 -9.99 8.61 9.20
C PRO A 35 -10.10 9.04 7.72
N ASP A 36 -10.35 10.32 7.44
CA ASP A 36 -10.45 10.79 6.06
C ASP A 36 -9.10 10.80 5.36
N ARG A 37 -8.04 11.17 6.07
CA ARG A 37 -6.66 11.06 5.56
C ARG A 37 -6.24 9.62 5.32
N LYS A 38 -6.70 8.66 6.14
CA LYS A 38 -6.46 7.22 5.91
C LYS A 38 -7.06 6.74 4.58
N ARG A 39 -8.31 7.12 4.29
CA ARG A 39 -8.95 6.82 2.99
C ARG A 39 -8.20 7.48 1.83
N GLN A 40 -7.81 8.75 1.96
CA GLN A 40 -7.02 9.44 0.94
C GLN A 40 -5.67 8.74 0.71
N PHE A 41 -5.04 8.25 1.78
CA PHE A 41 -3.80 7.50 1.70
C PHE A 41 -3.97 6.19 0.92
N MET A 42 -5.06 5.45 1.15
CA MET A 42 -5.34 4.23 0.38
C MET A 42 -5.60 4.50 -1.11
N ARG A 43 -6.31 5.59 -1.43
CA ARG A 43 -6.48 6.04 -2.82
C ARG A 43 -5.15 6.35 -3.49
N MET A 44 -4.23 7.03 -2.80
CA MET A 44 -2.88 7.28 -3.30
C MET A 44 -2.11 5.98 -3.57
N LYS A 45 -2.20 4.98 -2.68
CA LYS A 45 -1.56 3.66 -2.88
C LYS A 45 -2.12 2.94 -4.12
N ARG A 46 -3.44 2.98 -4.34
CA ARG A 46 -4.08 2.45 -5.56
C ARG A 46 -3.54 3.13 -6.82
N GLU A 47 -3.38 4.45 -6.81
CA GLU A 47 -2.79 5.17 -7.96
C GLU A 47 -1.32 4.81 -8.19
N VAL A 48 -0.54 4.60 -7.13
CA VAL A 48 0.85 4.12 -7.25
C VAL A 48 0.89 2.74 -7.89
N LEU A 49 0.00 1.83 -7.50
CA LEU A 49 -0.10 0.50 -8.10
C LEU A 49 -0.39 0.60 -9.61
N ARG A 50 -1.41 1.40 -9.97
CA ARG A 50 -1.84 1.63 -11.36
C ARG A 50 -0.72 2.23 -12.21
N VAL A 51 -0.05 3.27 -11.71
CA VAL A 51 1.03 3.97 -12.43
C VAL A 51 2.31 3.14 -12.51
N GLY A 52 2.58 2.31 -11.50
CA GLY A 52 3.74 1.43 -11.45
C GLY A 52 3.62 0.16 -12.28
N GLY A 53 2.40 -0.19 -12.72
CA GLY A 53 2.16 -1.43 -13.48
C GLY A 53 2.32 -2.70 -12.65
N SER A 54 2.32 -2.57 -11.33
CA SER A 54 2.27 -3.70 -10.40
C SER A 54 0.85 -4.28 -10.38
N GLU A 55 0.74 -5.60 -10.23
CA GLU A 55 -0.54 -6.31 -10.29
C GLU A 55 -1.30 -6.19 -8.97
N ARG A 56 -0.57 -6.16 -7.85
CA ARG A 56 -1.16 -6.16 -6.51
C ARG A 56 -0.25 -5.53 -5.46
N GLN A 57 -0.84 -5.17 -4.35
CA GLN A 57 -0.13 -4.74 -3.16
C GLN A 57 -0.64 -5.51 -1.94
N PHE A 58 0.29 -5.98 -1.11
CA PHE A 58 0.01 -6.47 0.23
C PHE A 58 0.34 -5.37 1.23
N PHE A 59 -0.50 -5.22 2.25
CA PHE A 59 -0.24 -4.29 3.34
C PHE A 59 -0.72 -4.86 4.67
N ILE A 60 -0.05 -4.45 5.74
CA ILE A 60 -0.35 -4.87 7.11
C ILE A 60 -0.85 -3.64 7.87
N TYR A 61 -2.08 -3.72 8.38
CA TYR A 61 -2.70 -2.70 9.22
C TYR A 61 -3.60 -3.34 10.27
N GLN A 62 -3.68 -2.72 11.44
CA GLN A 62 -4.62 -3.08 12.51
C GLN A 62 -5.86 -2.16 12.51
N THR A 63 -5.83 -1.11 11.71
CA THR A 63 -6.85 -0.05 11.70
C THR A 63 -8.04 -0.43 10.80
N PRO A 64 -9.28 -0.54 11.33
CA PRO A 64 -10.45 -0.98 10.56
C PRO A 64 -10.71 -0.18 9.28
N GLU A 65 -10.56 1.15 9.32
CA GLU A 65 -10.82 2.02 8.17
C GLU A 65 -9.89 1.76 6.99
N LEU A 66 -8.71 1.17 7.23
CA LEU A 66 -7.77 0.77 6.18
C LEU A 66 -8.04 -0.65 5.69
N VAL A 67 -8.46 -1.53 6.60
CA VAL A 67 -8.86 -2.90 6.25
C VAL A 67 -10.08 -2.88 5.32
N GLU A 68 -11.04 -1.99 5.57
CA GLU A 68 -12.21 -1.79 4.71
C GLU A 68 -11.88 -1.36 3.26
N GLU A 69 -10.71 -0.73 3.05
CA GLU A 69 -10.24 -0.35 1.71
C GLU A 69 -9.51 -1.48 0.98
N ALA A 70 -9.31 -2.65 1.61
CA ALA A 70 -8.69 -3.80 0.98
C ALA A 70 -9.65 -4.52 0.03
N ASP A 71 -9.15 -4.98 -1.12
CA ASP A 71 -9.93 -5.84 -2.01
C ASP A 71 -10.15 -7.24 -1.41
N ALA A 72 -9.24 -7.70 -0.54
CA ALA A 72 -9.33 -8.94 0.21
C ALA A 72 -8.54 -8.82 1.53
N VAL A 73 -8.99 -9.54 2.56
CA VAL A 73 -8.36 -9.54 3.90
C VAL A 73 -7.82 -10.93 4.22
N ILE A 74 -6.57 -10.99 4.69
CA ILE A 74 -5.97 -12.20 5.26
C ILE A 74 -6.01 -12.04 6.78
N ASP A 75 -6.92 -12.75 7.44
CA ASP A 75 -7.03 -12.72 8.90
C ASP A 75 -5.96 -13.63 9.53
N VAL A 76 -4.84 -13.03 9.93
CA VAL A 76 -3.73 -13.74 10.57
C VAL A 76 -4.09 -14.26 11.97
N THR A 77 -5.09 -13.68 12.64
CA THR A 77 -5.49 -14.09 14.00
C THR A 77 -6.17 -15.46 14.00
N SER A 78 -6.84 -15.81 12.90
CA SER A 78 -7.43 -17.13 12.70
C SER A 78 -6.43 -18.29 12.71
N PHE A 79 -5.13 -18.00 12.59
CA PHE A 79 -4.05 -19.00 12.59
C PHE A 79 -3.31 -19.11 13.94
N ALA A 80 -3.61 -18.24 14.91
CA ALA A 80 -3.02 -18.29 16.25
C ALA A 80 -3.85 -19.25 17.13
N SER A 81 -3.38 -20.49 17.25
CA SER A 81 -3.94 -21.54 18.12
C SER A 81 -3.60 -21.34 19.59
#